data_AF-A0A4V3AZS9-F1
#
_entry.id   AF-A0A4V3AZS9-F1
#
_cell.length_a   1.000
_cell.length_b   1.000
_cell.length_c   1.000
_cell.angle_alpha   90.00
_cell.angle_beta   90.00
_cell.angle_gamma   90.00
#
_symmetry.space_group_name_H-M   'P 1'
#
loop_
_entity.id
_entity.type
_entity.pdbx_description
1 polymer ?
#
loop_
_entity_poly.entity_id
_entity_poly.type
_entity_poly.pdbx_seq_one_letter_code
_entity_poly.pdbx_strand_id
1 'polypeptide(L)'
;IACVDGLKGFPDAINTVYPNTQVQLCIVHMVRYSMKFVPWTDKKAVAADLKAIYGADTLEIAEANLEHFDEVWGESYPHVVKSWRNNWEGLTVFFGYPKDIRKVIYTTNAIESLNSVIRTAVNKRKVFPSDQAAFKVVYLATQQASKKWSMPIRNWTSALNRFMIMFDDRISKHLI
;
A
#
# COMPACT_ATOMS: atom_id res chain seq x y z
N ILE A 1 4.76 -6.57 -9.21
CA ILE A 1 3.85 -6.48 -8.04
C ILE A 1 2.74 -5.50 -8.37
N ALA A 2 1.51 -5.78 -7.94
CA ALA A 2 0.42 -4.82 -7.96
C ALA A 2 -0.03 -4.56 -6.52
N CYS A 3 0.08 -3.31 -6.08
CA CYS A 3 -0.40 -2.89 -4.75
C CYS A 3 -1.80 -2.31 -4.92
N VAL A 4 -2.81 -2.99 -4.39
CA VAL A 4 -4.21 -2.60 -4.54
C VAL A 4 -4.88 -2.36 -3.21
N ASP A 5 -5.92 -1.56 -3.20
CA ASP A 5 -6.83 -1.52 -2.07
C ASP A 5 -7.63 -2.83 -1.99
N GLY A 6 -8.27 -3.08 -0.84
CA GLY A 6 -9.04 -4.30 -0.59
C GLY A 6 -10.38 -4.37 -1.32
N LEU A 7 -10.48 -3.83 -2.55
CA LEU A 7 -11.69 -3.91 -3.35
C LEU A 7 -11.96 -5.36 -3.74
N LYS A 8 -13.16 -5.84 -3.39
CA LYS A 8 -13.59 -7.21 -3.64
C LYS A 8 -13.53 -7.53 -5.15
N GLY A 9 -12.89 -8.63 -5.51
CA GLY A 9 -12.76 -9.09 -6.90
C GLY A 9 -11.65 -8.40 -7.70
N PHE A 10 -10.99 -7.36 -7.18
CA PHE A 10 -9.92 -6.68 -7.91
C PHE A 10 -8.63 -7.54 -8.01
N PRO A 11 -8.19 -8.26 -6.95
CA PRO A 11 -7.12 -9.24 -7.07
C PRO A 11 -7.41 -10.32 -8.12
N ASP A 12 -8.65 -10.81 -8.18
CA ASP A 12 -9.07 -11.85 -9.13
C ASP A 12 -8.99 -11.34 -10.57
N ALA A 13 -9.46 -10.10 -10.81
CA ALA A 13 -9.38 -9.46 -12.11
C ALA A 13 -7.91 -9.27 -12.57
N ILE A 14 -7.02 -8.87 -11.66
CA ILE A 14 -5.59 -8.74 -11.95
C ILE A 14 -4.99 -10.10 -12.31
N ASN A 15 -5.25 -11.13 -11.52
CA ASN A 15 -4.69 -12.46 -11.76
C ASN A 15 -5.26 -13.12 -13.03
N THR A 16 -6.47 -12.73 -13.45
CA THR A 16 -7.05 -13.17 -14.73
C THR A 16 -6.27 -12.64 -15.93
N VAL A 17 -5.85 -11.37 -15.89
CA VAL A 17 -5.12 -10.73 -17.01
C VAL A 17 -3.61 -10.90 -16.89
N TYR A 18 -3.09 -10.92 -15.67
CA TYR A 18 -1.68 -10.99 -15.34
C TYR A 18 -1.40 -12.10 -14.30
N PRO A 19 -1.50 -13.39 -14.68
CA PRO A 19 -1.46 -14.52 -13.74
C PRO A 19 -0.18 -14.63 -12.92
N ASN A 20 0.93 -14.08 -13.41
CA ASN A 20 2.22 -14.09 -12.72
C ASN A 20 2.44 -12.86 -11.82
N THR A 21 1.42 -11.99 -11.68
CA THR A 21 1.51 -10.80 -10.84
C THR A 21 1.30 -11.17 -9.38
N GLN A 22 2.27 -10.81 -8.55
CA GLN A 22 2.09 -10.84 -7.11
C GLN A 22 1.22 -9.64 -6.70
N VAL A 23 0.04 -9.91 -6.14
CA VAL A 23 -0.92 -8.91 -5.67
C VAL A 23 -0.73 -8.67 -4.18
N GLN A 24 -0.42 -7.43 -3.81
CA GLN A 24 -0.26 -6.98 -2.43
C GLN A 24 -1.47 -6.12 -2.03
N LEU A 25 -2.10 -6.44 -0.91
CA LEU A 25 -3.10 -5.58 -0.30
C LEU A 25 -2.44 -4.38 0.39
N CYS A 26 -3.00 -3.21 0.19
CA CYS A 26 -2.38 -1.97 0.64
C CYS A 26 -2.44 -1.83 2.17
N ILE A 27 -1.30 -1.96 2.84
CA ILE A 27 -1.13 -1.77 4.29
C ILE A 27 -1.69 -0.43 4.77
N VAL A 28 -1.54 0.61 3.96
CA VAL A 28 -2.08 1.95 4.25
C VAL A 28 -3.59 1.91 4.44
N HIS A 29 -4.29 1.31 3.48
CA HIS A 29 -5.74 1.21 3.52
C HIS A 29 -6.17 0.31 4.68
N MET A 30 -5.40 -0.74 4.96
CA MET A 30 -5.62 -1.62 6.11
C MET A 30 -5.50 -0.90 7.45
N VAL A 31 -4.42 -0.14 7.65
CA VAL A 31 -4.21 0.67 8.85
C VAL A 31 -5.33 1.71 8.96
N ARG A 32 -5.63 2.46 7.88
CA ARG A 32 -6.71 3.46 7.89
C ARG A 32 -8.07 2.87 8.23
N TYR A 33 -8.37 1.69 7.69
CA TYR A 33 -9.59 0.95 8.02
C TYR A 33 -9.62 0.62 9.52
N SER A 34 -8.52 0.06 10.04
CA SER A 34 -8.37 -0.28 11.47
C SER A 34 -8.60 0.94 12.38
N MET A 35 -8.00 2.08 12.04
CA MET A 35 -8.10 3.31 12.84
C MET A 35 -9.50 3.94 12.89
N LYS A 36 -10.48 3.46 12.09
CA LYS A 36 -11.88 3.91 12.17
C LYS A 36 -12.58 3.39 13.43
N PHE A 37 -12.12 2.27 13.98
CA PHE A 37 -12.72 1.61 15.14
C PHE A 37 -12.04 2.02 16.46
N VAL A 38 -10.94 2.77 16.38
CA VAL A 38 -10.09 3.08 17.54
C VAL A 38 -10.38 4.50 18.04
N PRO A 39 -10.75 4.70 19.31
CA PRO A 39 -10.95 6.00 19.92
C PRO A 39 -9.63 6.78 20.00
N TRP A 40 -9.72 8.11 20.07
CA TRP A 40 -8.55 9.00 20.00
C TRP A 40 -7.46 8.68 21.05
N THR A 41 -7.85 8.28 22.25
CA THR A 41 -6.96 7.93 23.37
C THR A 41 -5.99 6.81 23.00
N ASP A 42 -6.45 5.84 22.23
CA ASP A 42 -5.71 4.60 21.98
C ASP A 42 -4.99 4.63 20.62
N LYS A 43 -5.35 5.59 19.75
CA LYS A 43 -4.82 5.67 18.38
C LYS A 43 -3.30 5.63 18.32
N LYS A 44 -2.61 6.30 19.25
CA LYS A 44 -1.16 6.35 19.23
C LYS A 44 -0.55 4.97 19.52
N ALA A 45 -1.06 4.26 20.52
CA ALA A 45 -0.57 2.95 20.91
C ALA A 45 -0.92 1.90 19.83
N VAL A 46 -2.18 1.83 19.43
CA VAL A 46 -2.64 0.92 18.36
C VAL A 46 -1.87 1.14 17.06
N ALA A 47 -1.62 2.40 16.65
CA ALA A 47 -0.85 2.66 15.43
C ALA A 47 0.63 2.22 15.55
N ALA A 48 1.21 2.25 16.74
CA ALA A 48 2.57 1.78 16.99
C ALA A 48 2.63 0.25 16.87
N ASP A 49 1.67 -0.46 17.47
CA ASP A 49 1.63 -1.93 17.44
C ASP A 49 1.30 -2.45 16.04
N LEU A 50 0.35 -1.82 15.33
CA LEU A 50 0.12 -2.12 13.91
C LEU A 50 1.38 -1.88 13.07
N LYS A 51 2.19 -0.87 13.39
CA LYS A 51 3.47 -0.61 12.72
C LYS A 51 4.52 -1.67 13.03
N ALA A 52 4.51 -2.26 14.22
CA ALA A 52 5.39 -3.39 14.54
C ALA A 52 5.10 -4.60 13.64
N ILE A 53 3.84 -4.84 13.28
CA ILE A 53 3.44 -5.93 12.38
C ILE A 53 4.07 -5.75 10.98
N TYR A 54 3.71 -4.69 10.24
CA TYR A 54 4.19 -4.51 8.86
C TYR A 54 5.63 -3.98 8.76
N GLY A 55 6.17 -3.48 9.87
CA GLY A 55 7.55 -3.03 9.98
C GLY A 55 8.55 -4.13 10.34
N ALA A 56 8.08 -5.36 10.59
CA ALA A 56 8.90 -6.50 10.97
C ALA A 56 9.94 -6.87 9.90
N ASP A 57 11.04 -7.50 10.35
CA ASP A 57 12.13 -7.92 9.48
C ASP A 57 11.85 -9.24 8.75
N THR A 58 11.04 -10.10 9.34
CA THR A 58 10.62 -11.38 8.75
C THR A 58 9.12 -11.59 8.93
N LEU A 59 8.57 -12.53 8.16
CA LEU A 59 7.16 -12.89 8.23
C LEU A 59 6.82 -13.46 9.61
N GLU A 60 7.71 -14.28 10.17
CA GLU A 60 7.55 -14.92 11.49
C GLU A 60 7.46 -13.88 12.61
N ILE A 61 8.29 -12.83 12.54
CA ILE A 61 8.21 -11.71 13.49
C ILE A 61 6.90 -10.93 13.30
N ALA A 62 6.44 -10.76 12.05
CA ALA A 62 5.19 -10.08 11.76
C ALA A 62 3.98 -10.86 12.33
N GLU A 63 4.00 -12.19 12.21
CA GLU A 63 2.99 -13.09 12.78
C GLU A 63 2.99 -13.01 14.30
N ALA A 64 4.16 -13.09 14.94
CA ALA A 64 4.28 -12.92 16.39
C ALA A 64 3.77 -11.56 16.86
N ASN A 65 4.03 -10.49 16.10
CA ASN A 65 3.50 -9.15 16.41
C ASN A 65 1.99 -9.06 16.22
N LEU A 66 1.40 -9.82 15.28
CA LEU A 66 -0.06 -9.88 15.10
C LEU A 66 -0.73 -10.63 16.26
N GLU A 67 -0.13 -11.73 16.73
CA GLU A 67 -0.62 -12.43 17.92
C GLU A 67 -0.52 -11.54 19.16
N HIS A 68 0.60 -10.85 19.36
CA HIS A 68 0.74 -9.89 20.45
C HIS A 68 -0.29 -8.76 20.36
N PHE A 69 -0.57 -8.26 19.15
CA PHE A 69 -1.62 -7.27 18.95
C PHE A 69 -3.00 -7.81 19.36
N ASP A 70 -3.30 -9.08 19.06
CA ASP A 70 -4.55 -9.74 19.48
C ASP A 70 -4.64 -9.91 21.00
N GLU A 71 -3.53 -10.27 21.66
CA GLU A 71 -3.49 -10.37 23.13
C GLU A 71 -3.80 -9.03 23.82
N VAL A 72 -3.25 -7.93 23.31
CA VAL A 72 -3.40 -6.60 23.92
C VAL A 72 -4.73 -5.95 23.53
N TRP A 73 -5.13 -6.08 22.26
CA TRP A 73 -6.21 -5.29 21.67
C TRP A 73 -7.40 -6.12 21.19
N GLY A 74 -7.31 -7.45 21.17
CA GLY A 74 -8.33 -8.33 20.61
C GLY A 74 -9.68 -8.27 21.31
N GLU A 75 -9.69 -8.07 22.63
CA GLU A 75 -10.94 -7.87 23.39
C GLU A 75 -11.61 -6.53 23.05
N SER A 76 -10.82 -5.46 22.95
CA SER A 76 -11.33 -4.11 22.69
C SER A 76 -11.66 -3.86 21.21
N TYR A 77 -10.85 -4.42 20.31
CA TYR A 77 -10.89 -4.18 18.86
C TYR A 77 -10.91 -5.49 18.04
N PRO A 78 -11.84 -6.44 18.31
CA PRO A 78 -11.86 -7.76 17.66
C PRO A 78 -12.04 -7.66 16.13
N HIS A 79 -12.73 -6.62 15.66
CA HIS A 79 -12.90 -6.36 14.23
C HIS A 79 -11.57 -6.02 13.53
N VAL A 80 -10.66 -5.32 14.21
CA VAL A 80 -9.33 -5.00 13.66
C VAL A 80 -8.57 -6.31 13.48
N VAL A 81 -8.43 -7.10 14.54
CA VAL A 81 -7.73 -8.40 14.49
C VAL A 81 -8.29 -9.29 13.39
N LYS A 82 -9.62 -9.50 13.38
CA LYS A 82 -10.29 -10.34 12.39
C LYS A 82 -9.99 -9.87 10.96
N SER A 83 -10.01 -8.56 10.73
CA SER A 83 -9.72 -8.00 9.42
C SER A 83 -8.26 -8.23 8.99
N TRP A 84 -7.29 -8.14 9.90
CA TRP A 84 -5.88 -8.43 9.60
C TRP A 84 -5.66 -9.91 9.31
N ARG A 85 -6.21 -10.80 10.14
CA ARG A 85 -6.14 -12.26 9.94
C ARG A 85 -6.76 -12.67 8.60
N ASN A 86 -7.95 -12.18 8.28
CA ASN A 86 -8.65 -12.50 7.02
C ASN A 86 -7.90 -12.04 5.75
N ASN A 87 -7.07 -11.00 5.86
CA ASN A 87 -6.35 -10.43 4.73
C ASN A 87 -4.84 -10.75 4.78
N TRP A 88 -4.41 -11.61 5.70
CA TRP A 88 -3.00 -11.81 6.05
C TRP A 88 -2.12 -12.17 4.85
N GLU A 89 -2.55 -13.15 4.05
CA GLU A 89 -1.83 -13.58 2.85
C GLU A 89 -1.59 -12.43 1.88
N GLY A 90 -2.63 -11.61 1.63
CA GLY A 90 -2.51 -10.45 0.75
C GLY A 90 -1.71 -9.31 1.37
N LEU A 91 -1.72 -9.16 2.69
CA LEU A 91 -0.99 -8.11 3.41
C LEU A 91 0.50 -8.43 3.54
N THR A 92 0.93 -9.69 3.39
CA THR A 92 2.30 -10.13 3.67
C THR A 92 3.13 -10.46 2.43
N VAL A 93 2.57 -10.34 1.22
CA VAL A 93 3.29 -10.60 -0.04
C VAL A 93 4.61 -9.82 -0.14
N PHE A 94 4.66 -8.60 0.41
CA PHE A 94 5.85 -7.77 0.41
C PHE A 94 7.03 -8.36 1.21
N PHE A 95 6.82 -9.33 2.11
CA PHE A 95 7.91 -10.01 2.82
C PHE A 95 8.81 -10.83 1.89
N GLY A 96 8.29 -11.28 0.73
CA GLY A 96 9.08 -11.93 -0.31
C GLY A 96 10.10 -11.01 -1.01
N TYR A 97 10.05 -9.71 -0.73
CA TYR A 97 10.94 -8.70 -1.30
C TYR A 97 12.03 -8.28 -0.29
N PRO A 98 13.21 -7.81 -0.74
CA PRO A 98 14.24 -7.31 0.16
C PRO A 98 13.79 -6.08 0.96
N LYS A 99 14.29 -5.95 2.19
CA LYS A 99 13.95 -4.87 3.13
C LYS A 99 14.03 -3.46 2.51
N ASP A 100 15.04 -3.22 1.66
CA ASP A 100 15.27 -1.94 0.99
C ASP A 100 14.10 -1.47 0.12
N ILE A 101 13.31 -2.41 -0.42
CA ILE A 101 12.16 -2.09 -1.28
C ILE A 101 10.81 -2.25 -0.60
N ARG A 102 10.73 -3.03 0.47
CA ARG A 102 9.49 -3.19 1.27
C ARG A 102 8.92 -1.85 1.67
N LYS A 103 9.78 -0.92 2.11
CA LYS A 103 9.38 0.42 2.52
C LYS A 103 8.67 1.19 1.41
N VAL A 104 9.05 1.00 0.15
CA VAL A 104 8.39 1.64 -1.00
C VAL A 104 7.00 1.02 -1.24
N ILE A 105 6.84 -0.27 -0.94
CA ILE A 105 5.57 -1.00 -1.11
C ILE A 105 4.53 -0.58 -0.05
N TYR A 106 4.91 -0.51 1.23
CA TYR A 106 3.98 -0.19 2.31
C TYR A 106 3.93 1.30 2.69
N THR A 107 4.78 2.17 2.12
CA THR A 107 4.70 3.61 2.39
C THR A 107 3.53 4.27 1.68
N THR A 108 2.90 5.21 2.38
CA THR A 108 1.83 6.08 1.87
C THR A 108 2.32 7.23 1.02
N ASN A 109 3.60 7.61 1.11
CA ASN A 109 4.02 8.96 0.73
C ASN A 109 3.76 9.29 -0.74
N ALA A 110 4.03 8.36 -1.65
CA ALA A 110 3.81 8.59 -3.08
C ALA A 110 2.30 8.74 -3.42
N ILE A 111 1.48 7.82 -2.89
CA ILE A 111 0.03 7.81 -3.13
C ILE A 111 -0.64 9.02 -2.47
N GLU A 112 -0.31 9.31 -1.22
CA GLU A 112 -0.90 10.43 -0.48
C GLU A 112 -0.45 11.78 -1.00
N SER A 113 0.79 11.91 -1.48
CA SER A 113 1.25 13.12 -2.14
C SER A 113 0.41 13.42 -3.38
N LEU A 114 0.16 12.43 -4.24
CA LEU A 114 -0.68 12.59 -5.42
C LEU A 114 -2.14 12.86 -5.04
N ASN A 115 -2.70 12.07 -4.11
CA ASN A 115 -4.07 12.24 -3.63
C ASN A 115 -4.30 13.64 -3.03
N SER A 116 -3.32 14.18 -2.30
CA SER A 116 -3.39 15.54 -1.76
C SER A 116 -3.49 16.57 -2.87
N VAL A 117 -2.63 16.47 -3.91
CA VAL A 117 -2.67 17.37 -5.07
C VAL A 117 -4.01 17.30 -5.80
N ILE A 118 -4.53 16.08 -6.04
CA ILE A 118 -5.82 15.88 -6.70
C ILE A 118 -6.95 16.46 -5.84
N ARG A 119 -7.01 16.17 -4.54
CA ARG A 119 -8.03 16.72 -3.63
C ARG A 119 -7.98 18.25 -3.60
N THR A 120 -6.80 18.88 -3.57
CA THR A 120 -6.69 20.33 -3.63
C THR A 120 -7.23 20.90 -4.95
N ALA A 121 -6.97 20.25 -6.08
CA ALA A 121 -7.47 20.70 -7.38
C ALA A 121 -8.99 20.54 -7.52
N VAL A 122 -9.52 19.44 -6.96
CA VAL A 122 -10.95 19.10 -6.96
C VAL A 122 -11.71 20.00 -5.98
N ASN A 123 -11.27 20.15 -4.73
CA ASN A 123 -11.99 20.92 -3.70
C ASN A 123 -12.13 22.42 -4.02
N LYS A 124 -11.29 22.97 -4.90
CA LYS A 124 -11.46 24.33 -5.46
C LYS A 124 -12.72 24.45 -6.34
N ARG A 125 -13.28 23.34 -6.79
CA ARG A 125 -14.46 23.23 -7.65
C ARG A 125 -15.51 22.38 -6.94
N LYS A 126 -16.52 23.03 -6.35
CA LYS A 126 -17.55 22.35 -5.56
C LYS A 126 -18.41 21.38 -6.38
N VAL A 127 -18.63 21.66 -7.67
CA VAL A 127 -19.46 20.86 -8.57
C VAL A 127 -18.81 20.82 -9.95
N PHE A 128 -18.92 19.68 -10.63
CA PHE A 128 -18.51 19.52 -12.03
C PHE A 128 -19.75 19.39 -12.93
N PRO A 129 -19.77 20.06 -14.09
CA PRO A 129 -20.91 19.99 -15.02
C PRO A 129 -20.99 18.67 -15.81
N SER A 130 -19.91 17.89 -15.84
CA SER A 130 -19.85 16.58 -16.48
C SER A 130 -18.66 15.77 -15.99
N ASP A 131 -18.69 14.46 -16.21
CA ASP A 131 -17.56 13.57 -15.91
C ASP A 131 -16.30 13.99 -16.67
N GLN A 132 -16.45 14.41 -17.93
CA GLN A 132 -15.33 14.88 -18.74
C GLN A 132 -14.66 16.13 -18.13
N ALA A 133 -15.43 17.02 -17.52
CA ALA A 133 -14.89 18.17 -16.81
C ALA A 133 -14.10 17.75 -15.56
N ALA A 134 -14.60 16.76 -14.81
CA ALA A 134 -13.88 16.17 -13.67
C ALA A 134 -12.57 15.50 -14.12
N PHE A 135 -12.63 14.66 -15.16
CA PHE A 135 -11.46 14.01 -15.76
C PHE A 135 -10.40 15.02 -16.19
N LYS A 136 -10.79 16.10 -16.86
CA LYS A 136 -9.87 17.15 -17.30
C LYS A 136 -9.11 17.77 -16.12
N VAL A 137 -9.78 18.01 -14.99
CA VAL A 137 -9.14 18.58 -13.80
C VAL A 137 -8.18 17.59 -13.15
N VAL A 138 -8.57 16.32 -13.01
CA VAL A 138 -7.69 15.27 -12.47
C VAL A 138 -6.46 15.08 -13.36
N TYR A 139 -6.66 15.05 -14.69
CA TYR A 139 -5.57 14.93 -15.67
C TYR A 139 -4.58 16.09 -15.54
N LEU A 140 -5.05 17.33 -15.57
CA LEU A 140 -4.18 18.51 -15.49
C LEU A 140 -3.44 18.59 -14.15
N ALA A 141 -4.11 18.24 -13.04
CA ALA A 141 -3.49 18.19 -11.71
C ALA A 141 -2.37 17.13 -11.67
N THR A 142 -2.62 15.95 -12.22
CA THR A 142 -1.65 14.85 -12.29
C THR A 142 -0.46 15.23 -13.18
N GLN A 143 -0.72 15.81 -14.36
CA GLN A 143 0.34 16.28 -15.25
C GLN A 143 1.21 17.33 -14.56
N GLN A 144 0.61 18.28 -13.86
CA GLN A 144 1.38 19.30 -13.13
C GLN A 144 2.18 18.72 -11.96
N ALA A 145 1.65 17.72 -11.25
CA ALA A 145 2.39 17.01 -10.20
C ALA A 145 3.60 16.26 -10.76
N SER A 146 3.41 15.56 -11.89
CA SER A 146 4.43 14.71 -12.51
C SER A 146 5.71 15.47 -12.91
N LYS A 147 5.60 16.77 -13.24
CA LYS A 147 6.75 17.64 -13.55
C LYS A 147 7.77 17.74 -12.40
N LYS A 148 7.34 17.44 -11.16
CA LYS A 148 8.22 17.48 -9.98
C LYS A 148 8.85 16.12 -9.65
N TRP A 149 8.51 15.06 -10.37
CA TRP A 149 9.01 13.70 -10.13
C TRP A 149 10.34 13.48 -10.87
N SER A 150 11.34 14.32 -10.57
CA SER A 150 12.66 14.26 -11.21
C SER A 150 13.67 13.39 -10.44
N MET A 151 13.41 13.11 -9.17
CA MET A 151 14.34 12.36 -8.31
C MET A 151 14.07 10.85 -8.39
N PRO A 152 15.09 10.02 -8.62
CA PRO A 152 14.92 8.57 -8.60
C PRO A 152 14.62 8.07 -7.19
N ILE A 153 14.01 6.88 -7.11
CA ILE A 153 13.80 6.19 -5.84
C ILE A 153 15.18 5.91 -5.20
N ARG A 154 15.31 6.21 -3.91
CA ARG A 154 16.55 5.91 -3.16
C ARG A 154 16.85 4.41 -3.25
N ASN A 155 18.12 4.07 -3.43
CA ASN A 155 18.60 2.69 -3.55
C ASN A 155 17.99 1.89 -4.72
N TRP A 156 17.50 2.56 -5.78
CA TRP A 156 16.89 1.90 -6.93
C TRP A 156 17.81 0.88 -7.61
N THR A 157 19.12 1.13 -7.71
CA THR A 157 20.05 0.17 -8.32
C THR A 157 20.15 -1.14 -7.52
N SER A 158 20.19 -1.05 -6.18
CA SER A 158 20.18 -2.23 -5.31
C SER A 158 18.87 -3.02 -5.46
N ALA A 159 17.75 -2.29 -5.50
CA ALA A 159 16.42 -2.84 -5.76
C ALA A 159 16.36 -3.58 -7.11
N LEU A 160 16.85 -2.95 -8.17
CA LEU A 160 16.83 -3.49 -9.53
C LEU A 160 17.63 -4.79 -9.62
N ASN A 161 18.83 -4.84 -9.06
CA ASN A 161 19.64 -6.07 -9.02
C ASN A 161 18.89 -7.23 -8.34
N ARG A 162 18.15 -6.94 -7.27
CA ARG A 162 17.35 -7.96 -6.59
C ARG A 162 16.14 -8.38 -7.41
N PHE A 163 15.47 -7.45 -8.07
CA PHE A 163 14.38 -7.78 -8.98
C PHE A 163 14.85 -8.63 -10.15
N MET A 164 16.03 -8.36 -10.70
CA MET A 164 16.63 -9.19 -11.74
C MET A 164 16.84 -10.63 -11.25
N ILE A 165 17.34 -10.83 -10.03
CA ILE A 165 17.48 -12.18 -9.47
C ILE A 165 16.11 -12.85 -9.27
N MET A 166 15.11 -12.12 -8.78
CA MET A 166 13.78 -12.66 -8.46
C MET A 166 12.91 -12.93 -9.69
N PHE A 167 13.11 -12.18 -10.77
CA PHE A 167 12.22 -12.13 -11.94
C PHE A 167 13.01 -12.07 -13.25
N ASP A 168 14.14 -12.78 -13.29
CA ASP A 168 15.15 -12.71 -14.36
C ASP A 168 14.53 -12.86 -15.75
N ASP A 169 13.72 -13.90 -15.94
CA ASP A 169 12.99 -14.24 -17.16
C ASP A 169 12.01 -13.17 -17.66
N ARG A 170 11.65 -12.21 -16.80
CA ARG A 170 10.72 -11.11 -17.09
C ARG A 170 11.43 -9.79 -17.29
N ILE A 171 12.46 -9.52 -16.50
CA ILE A 171 13.13 -8.20 -16.50
C ILE A 171 14.25 -8.16 -17.54
N SER A 172 15.00 -9.26 -17.74
CA SER A 172 16.04 -9.36 -18.77
C SER A 172 15.53 -9.02 -20.17
N LYS A 173 14.28 -9.32 -20.49
CA LYS A 173 13.63 -9.00 -21.78
C LYS A 173 13.42 -7.50 -22.02
N HIS A 174 13.55 -6.68 -20.99
CA HIS A 174 13.30 -5.23 -21.01
C HIS A 174 14.52 -4.40 -20.62
N LEU A 175 15.60 -5.07 -20.20
CA LEU A 175 16.92 -4.49 -20.06
C LEU A 175 17.65 -4.79 -21.37
N ILE A 176 17.95 -3.74 -22.14
CA ILE A 176 18.57 -3.78 -23.47
C ILE A 176 19.68 -4.83 -23.56
#